data_AF-J1RRM9-F1
#
_entry.id   AF-J1RRM9-F1
#
_cell.length_a   1.000
_cell.length_b   1.000
_cell.length_c   1.000
_cell.angle_alpha   90.00
_cell.angle_beta   90.00
_cell.angle_gamma   90.00
#
_symmetry.space_group_name_H-M   'P 1'
#
loop_
_entity.id
_entity.type
_entity.pdbx_description
1 polymer ?
#
loop_
_entity_poly.entity_id
_entity_poly.type
_entity_poly.pdbx_seq_one_letter_code
_entity_poly.pdbx_strand_id
1 'polypeptide(L)'
;MREATAALREAKSALDKFHADDRAGFYEGRSARYRIPAKNKAEERLTAAEKRVEKLSGGAVDITFLMWGHAAKAWKKADDALKRELLGLAIDRVYVAKAAKKGVRFDGDSRVVIEWAQPEEGDEEPTLAA
;
A
#
# COMPACT_ATOMS: atom_id res chain seq x y z
N MET A 1 -0.36 7.80 7.38
CA MET A 1 -0.30 6.40 6.89
C MET A 1 0.37 5.47 7.89
N ARG A 2 1.67 5.60 8.22
CA ARG A 2 2.38 4.67 9.14
C ARG A 2 1.72 4.45 10.51
N GLU A 3 1.19 5.51 11.12
CA GLU A 3 0.48 5.41 12.41
C GLU A 3 -0.86 4.68 12.28
N ALA A 4 -1.59 4.90 11.19
CA ALA A 4 -2.88 4.26 10.94
C ALA A 4 -2.73 2.76 10.60
N THR A 5 -1.67 2.39 9.86
CA THR A 5 -1.35 0.99 9.59
C THR A 5 -0.83 0.26 10.83
N ALA A 6 -0.08 0.93 11.70
CA ALA A 6 0.31 0.39 13.00
C ALA A 6 -0.91 0.12 13.90
N ALA A 7 -1.85 1.07 13.98
CA ALA A 7 -3.10 0.90 14.73
C ALA A 7 -3.97 -0.24 14.18
N LEU A 8 -4.02 -0.43 12.85
CA LEU A 8 -4.71 -1.57 12.23
C LEU A 8 -4.06 -2.90 12.62
N ARG A 9 -2.72 -2.97 12.61
CA ARG A 9 -1.98 -4.16 13.02
C ARG A 9 -2.21 -4.51 14.48
N GLU A 10 -2.25 -3.50 15.35
CA GLU A 10 -2.56 -3.66 16.77
C GLU A 10 -3.99 -4.17 16.99
N ALA A 11 -4.97 -3.60 16.27
CA ALA A 11 -6.37 -4.03 16.34
C ALA A 11 -6.55 -5.48 15.88
N LYS A 12 -5.90 -5.90 14.78
CA LYS A 12 -5.88 -7.29 14.33
C LYS A 12 -5.27 -8.23 15.37
N SER A 13 -4.12 -7.85 15.92
CA SER A 13 -3.44 -8.64 16.96
C SER A 13 -4.29 -8.78 18.24
N ALA A 14 -5.09 -7.77 18.58
CA ALA A 14 -6.02 -7.82 19.71
C ALA A 14 -7.20 -8.76 19.45
N LEU A 15 -7.72 -8.81 18.22
CA LEU A 15 -8.77 -9.75 17.82
C LEU A 15 -8.23 -11.19 17.79
N ASP A 16 -7.01 -11.39 17.30
CA ASP A 16 -6.35 -12.71 17.30
C ASP A 16 -6.12 -13.24 18.72
N LYS A 17 -5.74 -12.36 19.65
CA LYS A 17 -5.65 -12.70 21.08
C LYS A 17 -7.01 -13.08 21.65
N PHE A 18 -8.07 -12.33 21.35
CA PHE A 18 -9.42 -12.69 21.76
C PHE A 18 -9.81 -14.10 21.26
N HIS A 19 -9.53 -14.41 19.99
CA HIS A 19 -9.79 -15.75 19.44
C HIS A 19 -8.91 -16.83 20.09
N ALA A 20 -7.68 -16.53 20.45
CA ALA A 20 -6.81 -17.46 21.17
C ALA A 20 -7.34 -17.74 22.59
N ASP A 21 -7.76 -16.71 23.31
CA ASP A 21 -8.35 -16.82 24.66
C ASP A 21 -9.70 -17.56 24.63
N ASP A 22 -10.50 -17.34 23.59
CA ASP A 22 -11.77 -18.04 23.37
C ASP A 22 -11.55 -19.54 23.10
N ARG A 23 -10.57 -19.89 22.24
CA ARG A 23 -10.17 -21.29 21.99
C ARG A 23 -9.58 -21.97 23.23
N ALA A 24 -8.93 -21.22 24.11
CA ALA A 24 -8.36 -21.72 25.35
C ALA A 24 -9.40 -21.92 26.47
N GLY A 25 -10.69 -21.63 26.21
CA GLY A 25 -11.76 -21.79 27.19
C GLY A 25 -11.80 -20.70 28.27
N PHE A 26 -11.08 -19.59 28.09
CA PHE A 26 -11.00 -18.50 29.08
C PHE A 26 -12.38 -17.90 29.42
N TYR A 27 -13.28 -17.91 28.44
CA TYR A 27 -14.64 -17.41 28.56
C TYR A 27 -15.66 -18.50 28.93
N GLU A 28 -15.26 -19.64 29.46
CA GLU A 28 -16.17 -20.68 29.93
C GLU A 28 -16.60 -20.47 31.40
N GLY A 29 -17.81 -20.92 31.76
CA GLY A 29 -18.33 -20.80 33.12
C GLY A 29 -18.70 -19.37 33.53
N ARG A 30 -18.18 -18.88 34.68
CA ARG A 30 -18.54 -17.56 35.23
C ARG A 30 -18.11 -16.37 34.36
N SER A 31 -17.13 -16.58 33.47
CA SER A 31 -16.61 -15.56 32.54
C SER A 31 -17.36 -15.51 31.21
N ALA A 32 -18.28 -16.43 30.93
CA ALA A 32 -19.06 -16.48 29.68
C ALA A 32 -19.83 -15.18 29.38
N ARG A 33 -20.26 -14.47 30.43
CA ARG A 33 -20.93 -13.17 30.32
C ARG A 33 -20.06 -12.07 29.68
N TYR A 34 -18.73 -12.22 29.70
CA TYR A 34 -17.80 -11.24 29.16
C TYR A 34 -17.36 -11.53 27.72
N ARG A 35 -17.69 -12.72 27.19
CA ARG A 35 -17.32 -13.16 25.84
C ARG A 35 -17.84 -12.23 24.75
N ILE A 36 -19.16 -12.03 24.71
CA ILE A 36 -19.83 -11.20 23.68
C ILE A 36 -19.40 -9.73 23.78
N PRO A 37 -19.36 -9.09 24.97
CA PRO A 37 -18.84 -7.74 25.10
C PRO A 37 -17.38 -7.58 24.65
N ALA A 38 -16.51 -8.55 24.96
CA ALA A 38 -15.10 -8.52 24.56
C ALA A 38 -14.94 -8.68 23.04
N LYS A 39 -15.72 -9.57 22.42
CA LYS A 39 -15.78 -9.75 20.97
C LYS A 39 -16.19 -8.45 20.27
N ASN A 40 -17.33 -7.88 20.66
CA ASN A 40 -17.87 -6.67 20.02
C ASN A 40 -16.87 -5.51 20.11
N LYS A 41 -16.21 -5.34 21.25
CA LYS A 41 -15.21 -4.29 21.45
C LYS A 41 -13.96 -4.49 20.58
N ALA A 42 -13.55 -5.74 20.32
CA ALA A 42 -12.43 -6.04 19.44
C ALA A 42 -12.81 -5.79 17.97
N GLU A 43 -14.01 -6.18 17.55
CA GLU A 43 -14.54 -5.93 16.21
C GLU A 43 -14.73 -4.43 15.94
N GLU A 44 -15.29 -3.67 16.89
CA GLU A 44 -15.44 -2.22 16.78
C GLU A 44 -14.10 -1.50 16.59
N ARG A 45 -13.05 -1.94 17.33
CA ARG A 45 -11.70 -1.41 17.18
C ARG A 45 -11.10 -1.72 15.81
N LEU A 46 -11.33 -2.92 15.30
CA LEU A 46 -10.90 -3.31 13.96
C LEU A 46 -11.59 -2.45 12.89
N THR A 47 -12.92 -2.36 12.93
CA THR A 47 -13.70 -1.56 11.98
C THR A 47 -13.32 -0.08 12.01
N ALA A 48 -13.05 0.47 13.20
CA ALA A 48 -12.60 1.87 13.33
C ALA A 48 -11.21 2.08 12.72
N ALA A 49 -10.29 1.13 12.91
CA ALA A 49 -8.95 1.18 12.32
C ALA A 49 -9.00 1.02 10.79
N GLU A 50 -9.82 0.10 10.28
CA GLU A 50 -10.05 -0.12 8.84
C GLU A 50 -10.59 1.14 8.17
N LYS A 51 -11.66 1.74 8.72
CA LYS A 51 -12.20 3.01 8.21
C LYS A 51 -11.19 4.15 8.20
N ARG A 52 -10.30 4.19 9.19
CA ARG A 52 -9.25 5.21 9.28
C ARG A 52 -8.18 4.99 8.21
N VAL A 53 -7.82 3.74 7.92
CA VAL A 53 -6.90 3.41 6.83
C VAL A 53 -7.55 3.69 5.48
N GLU A 54 -8.79 3.27 5.26
CA GLU A 54 -9.54 3.49 4.02
C GLU A 54 -9.68 4.99 3.69
N LYS A 55 -10.03 5.82 4.69
CA LYS A 55 -10.11 7.27 4.53
C LYS A 55 -8.77 7.90 4.14
N LEU A 56 -7.65 7.29 4.55
CA LEU A 56 -6.31 7.79 4.26
C LEU A 56 -5.71 7.17 2.99
N SER A 57 -6.18 5.99 2.54
CA SER A 57 -5.62 5.26 1.41
C SER A 57 -6.23 5.67 0.06
N GLY A 58 -7.33 6.42 0.05
CA GLY A 58 -7.95 6.91 -1.20
C GLY A 58 -8.65 5.82 -2.02
N GLY A 59 -8.92 4.65 -1.43
CA GLY A 59 -9.54 3.49 -2.09
C GLY A 59 -8.53 2.45 -2.59
N ALA A 60 -9.04 1.29 -3.01
CA ALA A 60 -8.23 0.27 -3.66
C ALA A 60 -7.99 0.66 -5.12
N VAL A 61 -6.73 0.88 -5.49
CA VAL A 61 -6.34 1.15 -6.89
C VAL A 61 -6.22 -0.19 -7.61
N ASP A 62 -6.98 -0.38 -8.69
CA ASP A 62 -6.85 -1.56 -9.54
C ASP A 62 -5.54 -1.49 -10.34
N ILE A 63 -4.56 -2.29 -9.93
CA ILE A 63 -3.24 -2.42 -10.57
C ILE A 63 -3.15 -3.64 -11.50
N THR A 64 -4.25 -4.35 -11.76
CA THR A 64 -4.26 -5.58 -12.56
C THR A 64 -3.67 -5.35 -13.96
N PHE A 65 -3.88 -4.17 -14.53
CA PHE A 65 -3.32 -3.80 -15.83
C PHE A 65 -1.79 -3.74 -15.87
N LEU A 66 -1.13 -3.46 -14.73
CA LEU A 66 0.33 -3.50 -14.60
C LEU A 66 0.82 -4.94 -14.55
N MET A 67 0.14 -5.80 -13.78
CA MET A 67 0.56 -7.18 -13.56
C MET A 67 0.39 -8.08 -14.79
N TRP A 68 -0.62 -7.84 -15.64
CA TRP A 68 -0.98 -8.76 -16.73
C TRP A 68 -0.44 -8.34 -18.10
N GLY A 69 0.68 -7.61 -18.14
CA GLY A 69 1.34 -7.23 -19.39
C GLY A 69 0.53 -6.26 -20.26
N HIS A 70 -0.45 -5.55 -19.69
CA HIS A 70 -1.28 -4.57 -20.40
C HIS A 70 -0.82 -3.12 -20.17
N ALA A 71 0.26 -2.90 -19.42
CA ALA A 71 0.78 -1.59 -19.06
C ALA A 71 0.95 -0.65 -20.27
N ALA A 72 1.55 -1.13 -21.37
CA ALA A 72 1.73 -0.31 -22.58
C ALA A 72 0.41 0.10 -23.26
N LYS A 73 -0.61 -0.77 -23.23
CA LYS A 73 -1.95 -0.44 -23.75
C LYS A 73 -2.69 0.53 -22.82
N ALA A 74 -2.56 0.34 -21.52
CA ALA A 74 -3.14 1.23 -20.52
C ALA A 74 -2.52 2.64 -20.61
N TRP A 75 -1.20 2.75 -20.71
CA TRP A 75 -0.48 4.00 -20.91
C TRP A 75 -0.98 4.80 -22.12
N LYS A 76 -1.18 4.12 -23.25
CA LYS A 76 -1.68 4.76 -24.49
C LYS A 76 -3.11 5.28 -24.36
N LYS A 77 -3.95 4.62 -23.55
CA LYS A 77 -5.35 5.02 -23.32
C LYS A 77 -5.51 6.03 -22.18
N ALA A 78 -4.52 6.14 -21.30
CA ALA A 78 -4.54 7.06 -20.17
C ALA A 78 -4.53 8.53 -20.62
N ASP A 79 -5.25 9.36 -19.87
CA ASP A 79 -5.14 10.81 -19.99
C ASP A 79 -3.84 11.34 -19.35
N ASP A 80 -3.57 12.63 -19.51
CA ASP A 80 -2.32 13.22 -19.03
C ASP A 80 -2.21 13.24 -17.49
N ALA A 81 -3.34 13.24 -16.79
CA ALA A 81 -3.38 13.17 -15.33
C ALA A 81 -2.95 11.77 -14.87
N LEU A 82 -3.56 10.73 -15.41
CA LEU A 82 -3.25 9.34 -15.09
C LEU A 82 -1.83 8.97 -15.51
N LYS A 83 -1.35 9.46 -16.67
CA LYS A 83 0.06 9.26 -17.08
C LYS A 83 1.05 9.82 -16.05
N ARG A 84 0.76 10.97 -15.45
CA ARG A 84 1.62 11.53 -14.39
C ARG A 84 1.63 10.64 -13.15
N GLU A 85 0.48 10.10 -12.76
CA GLU A 85 0.41 9.17 -11.63
C GLU A 85 1.19 7.89 -11.90
N LEU A 86 1.04 7.30 -13.08
CA LEU A 86 1.80 6.10 -13.48
C LEU A 86 3.31 6.35 -13.50
N LEU A 87 3.75 7.52 -13.96
CA LEU A 87 5.17 7.89 -13.88
C LEU A 87 5.64 8.04 -12.44
N GLY A 88 4.81 8.57 -11.54
CA GLY A 88 5.14 8.68 -10.11
C GLY A 88 5.26 7.34 -9.40
N LEU A 89 4.64 6.27 -9.93
CA LEU A 89 4.82 4.91 -9.43
C LEU A 89 6.08 4.23 -9.97
N ALA A 90 6.46 4.54 -11.20
CA ALA A 90 7.59 3.90 -11.88
C ALA A 90 8.94 4.59 -11.59
N ILE A 91 8.93 5.85 -11.14
CA ILE A 91 10.12 6.66 -10.93
C ILE A 91 10.28 6.92 -9.42
N ASP A 92 11.39 6.47 -8.86
CA ASP A 92 11.75 6.78 -7.47
C ASP A 92 12.21 8.23 -7.34
N ARG A 93 13.07 8.68 -8.26
CA ARG A 93 13.65 10.02 -8.20
C ARG A 93 14.06 10.56 -9.55
N VAL A 94 13.93 11.87 -9.72
CA VAL A 94 14.46 12.61 -10.87
C VAL A 94 15.49 13.62 -10.37
N TYR A 95 16.74 13.45 -10.80
CA TYR A 95 17.82 14.40 -10.54
C TYR A 95 17.95 15.32 -11.75
N VAL A 96 17.87 16.63 -11.50
CA VAL A 96 18.08 17.65 -12.54
C VAL A 96 19.31 18.47 -12.18
N ALA A 97 20.39 18.30 -12.96
CA ALA A 97 21.62 19.06 -12.78
C ALA A 97 21.40 20.53 -13.17
N LYS A 98 22.00 21.44 -12.40
CA LYS A 98 21.96 22.88 -12.68
C LYS A 98 22.71 23.17 -14.00
N ALA A 99 22.24 24.17 -14.74
CA ALA A 99 22.89 24.61 -15.96
C ALA A 99 24.30 25.15 -15.64
N ALA A 100 25.30 24.78 -16.44
CA ALA A 100 26.67 25.27 -16.28
C ALA A 100 26.77 26.80 -16.35
N LYS A 101 25.93 27.43 -17.19
CA LYS A 101 25.85 28.88 -17.38
C LYS A 101 24.41 29.33 -17.66
N LYS A 102 24.11 30.60 -17.39
CA LYS A 102 22.81 31.22 -17.67
C LYS A 102 22.64 31.45 -19.17
N GLY A 103 21.44 31.23 -19.72
CA GLY A 103 21.12 31.46 -21.14
C GLY A 103 21.41 30.30 -22.10
N VAL A 104 21.88 29.15 -21.58
CA VAL A 104 22.10 27.94 -22.40
C VAL A 104 20.80 27.16 -22.53
N ARG A 105 20.54 26.60 -23.72
CA ARG A 105 19.39 25.73 -23.97
C ARG A 105 19.44 24.50 -23.05
N PHE A 106 18.29 24.08 -22.55
CA PHE A 106 18.20 22.88 -21.72
C PHE A 106 18.49 21.64 -22.57
N ASP A 107 19.51 20.88 -22.19
CA ASP A 107 19.79 19.55 -22.70
C ASP A 107 19.29 18.55 -21.65
N GLY A 108 18.28 17.76 -22.00
CA GLY A 108 17.64 16.82 -21.09
C GLY A 108 18.51 15.59 -20.84
N ASP A 109 19.16 15.07 -21.88
CA ASP A 109 19.89 13.80 -21.80
C ASP A 109 21.11 13.91 -20.89
N SER A 110 21.84 15.02 -20.93
CA SER A 110 22.99 15.24 -20.07
C SER A 110 22.65 15.78 -18.68
N ARG A 111 21.44 16.32 -18.47
CA ARG A 111 21.06 17.01 -17.22
C ARG A 111 20.02 16.30 -16.38
N VAL A 112 19.30 15.34 -16.94
CA VAL A 112 18.25 14.60 -16.24
C VAL A 112 18.70 13.16 -16.07
N VAL A 113 18.79 12.73 -14.81
CA VAL A 113 18.96 11.32 -14.46
C VAL A 113 17.68 10.88 -13.78
N ILE A 114 17.03 9.86 -14.34
CA ILE A 114 15.83 9.23 -13.78
C ILE A 114 16.26 7.95 -13.09
N GLU A 115 16.05 7.88 -11.79
CA GLU A 115 16.18 6.69 -10.98
C GLU A 115 14.83 5.97 -10.98
N TRP A 116 14.79 4.82 -11.66
CA TRP A 116 13.59 4.01 -11.80
C TRP A 116 13.40 3.10 -10.59
N ALA A 117 12.14 2.94 -10.18
CA ALA A 117 11.77 2.05 -9.09
C ALA A 117 12.30 0.63 -9.35
N GLN A 118 12.98 0.07 -8.35
CA GLN A 118 13.45 -1.32 -8.36
C GLN A 118 12.49 -2.18 -7.52
N PRO A 119 12.28 -3.45 -7.90
CA PRO A 119 11.58 -4.40 -7.04
C PRO A 119 12.38 -4.58 -5.73
N GLU A 120 11.71 -4.62 -4.58
CA GLU A 120 12.37 -4.98 -3.32
C GLU A 120 12.79 -6.46 -3.39
N GLU A 121 14.05 -6.76 -3.08
CA GLU A 121 14.57 -8.13 -3.00
C GLU A 121 13.78 -8.92 -1.94
N GLY A 122 12.81 -9.70 -2.41
CA GLY A 122 11.85 -10.45 -1.58
C GLY A 122 10.61 -10.91 -2.35
N ASP A 123 10.29 -10.26 -3.47
CA ASP A 123 9.27 -10.72 -4.41
C ASP A 123 9.92 -11.66 -5.45
N GLU A 124 10.13 -12.92 -5.08
CA GLU A 124 10.43 -13.98 -6.05
C GLU A 124 9.32 -14.01 -7.11
N GLU A 125 9.66 -13.69 -8.36
CA GLU A 125 8.75 -13.79 -9.49
C GLU A 125 8.15 -15.20 -9.54
N PRO A 126 6.81 -15.38 -9.59
CA PRO A 126 6.26 -16.66 -9.99
C PRO A 126 6.68 -16.89 -11.43
N THR A 127 7.64 -17.79 -11.64
CA THR A 127 8.04 -18.28 -12.95
C THR A 127 6.79 -18.73 -13.70
N LEU A 128 6.33 -17.91 -14.64
CA LEU A 128 5.30 -18.27 -15.59
C LEU A 128 5.91 -19.29 -16.54
N ALA A 129 5.58 -20.57 -16.32
CA ALA A 129 5.86 -21.62 -17.27
C ALA A 129 5.17 -21.27 -18.61
N ALA A 130 5.97 -21.30 -19.67
CA ALA A 130 5.58 -21.03 -21.06
C ALA A 130 4.59 -22.06 -21.62
#